data_AF-A0A7Y6A9U8-F1
#
_entry.id   AF-A0A7Y6A9U8-F1
#
_cell.length_a   1.000
_cell.length_b   1.000
_cell.length_c   1.000
_cell.angle_alpha   90.00
_cell.angle_beta   90.00
_cell.angle_gamma   90.00
#
_symmetry.space_group_name_H-M   'P 1'
#
loop_
_entity.id
_entity.type
_entity.pdbx_description
1 polymer ?
#
loop_
_entity_poly.entity_id
_entity_poly.type
_entity_poly.pdbx_seq_one_letter_code
_entity_poly.pdbx_strand_id
1 'polypeptide(L)'
;TVELGALAMPHARVTVAVTGVEDPGGLEVGGRVLAYGPTGVDEVELLLAPHPGAPPRPLNKGASGGELSRVMLAVEVVFAGADPVPTFVFDEVDAGVGGKAAVEVGRRLAMLARSAQVIVVTHLPQVAAFADRHLVVEKSHDGTVTRSGVVALDDAARVRELSRMLAGLEDSELGRAHAEELLETASKAKAPRRAKARKK
;
A
#
# COMPACT_ATOMS: atom_id res chain seq x y z
N THR A 1 -11.92 6.35 6.63
CA THR A 1 -11.07 5.69 7.65
C THR A 1 -11.15 4.17 7.64
N VAL A 2 -12.17 3.54 7.03
CA VAL A 2 -12.27 2.06 6.91
C VAL A 2 -10.98 1.43 6.35
N GLU A 3 -10.42 2.01 5.28
CA GLU A 3 -9.17 1.50 4.68
C GLU A 3 -7.97 1.58 5.62
N LEU A 4 -7.81 2.68 6.37
CA LEU A 4 -6.72 2.79 7.35
C LEU A 4 -6.84 1.75 8.46
N GLY A 5 -8.06 1.50 8.96
CA GLY A 5 -8.26 0.46 9.97
C GLY A 5 -7.92 -0.94 9.46
N ALA A 6 -8.18 -1.20 8.18
CA ALA A 6 -7.81 -2.45 7.52
C ALA A 6 -6.29 -2.60 7.36
N LEU A 7 -5.57 -1.50 7.13
CA LEU A 7 -4.12 -1.44 6.93
C LEU A 7 -3.34 -1.27 8.24
N ALA A 8 -3.76 -1.94 9.31
CA ALA A 8 -3.12 -1.90 10.64
C ALA A 8 -3.04 -0.50 11.29
N MET A 9 -3.89 0.44 10.88
CA MET A 9 -3.94 1.80 11.42
C MET A 9 -5.33 2.14 11.99
N PRO A 10 -5.87 1.34 12.95
CA PRO A 10 -7.26 1.48 13.44
C PRO A 10 -7.54 2.78 14.17
N HIS A 11 -6.51 3.46 14.65
CA HIS A 11 -6.62 4.70 15.39
C HIS A 11 -6.11 5.91 14.62
N ALA A 12 -5.61 5.71 13.40
CA ALA A 12 -5.12 6.80 12.59
C ALA A 12 -6.26 7.70 12.13
N ARG A 13 -5.99 9.01 12.15
CA ARG A 13 -6.92 10.03 11.67
C ARG A 13 -6.22 10.87 10.61
N VAL A 14 -6.94 11.07 9.51
CA VAL A 14 -6.54 12.01 8.45
C VAL A 14 -7.50 13.19 8.53
N THR A 15 -6.94 14.40 8.60
CA THR A 15 -7.69 15.66 8.67
C THR A 15 -7.21 16.56 7.54
N VAL A 16 -8.11 17.33 6.95
CA VAL A 16 -7.77 18.38 5.98
C VAL A 16 -7.71 19.70 6.74
N ALA A 17 -6.55 20.35 6.76
CA ALA A 17 -6.41 21.71 7.24
C ALA A 17 -6.52 22.68 6.06
N VAL A 18 -7.29 23.75 6.25
CA VAL A 18 -7.42 24.84 5.28
C VAL A 18 -6.99 26.12 6.00
N THR A 19 -5.91 26.72 5.53
CA THR A 19 -5.28 27.89 6.15
C THR A 19 -5.02 28.97 5.10
N GLY A 20 -4.78 30.21 5.53
CA GLY A 20 -4.34 31.28 4.65
C GLY A 20 -3.05 31.90 5.18
N VAL A 21 -2.18 32.33 4.28
CA VAL A 21 -0.92 33.01 4.62
C VAL A 21 -1.17 34.51 4.66
N GLU A 22 -0.88 35.16 5.78
CA GLU A 22 -1.06 36.60 5.89
C GLU A 22 0.02 37.34 5.08
N ASP A 23 -0.43 38.28 4.26
CA ASP A 23 0.42 39.11 3.41
C ASP A 23 -0.17 40.52 3.33
N PRO A 24 0.52 41.55 3.84
CA PRO A 24 0.07 42.94 3.75
C PRO A 24 -0.17 43.44 2.31
N GLY A 25 0.47 42.83 1.30
CA GLY A 25 0.26 43.11 -0.12
C GLY A 25 -0.79 42.22 -0.80
N GLY A 26 -1.48 41.38 -0.02
CA GLY A 26 -2.40 40.37 -0.50
C GLY A 26 -3.82 40.88 -0.77
N LEU A 27 -4.75 39.93 -0.88
CA LEU A 27 -6.18 40.16 -1.09
C LEU A 27 -6.92 40.22 0.26
N GLU A 28 -7.81 41.19 0.42
CA GLU A 28 -8.67 41.28 1.60
C GLU A 28 -9.81 40.25 1.53
N VAL A 29 -9.83 39.31 2.48
CA VAL A 29 -10.84 38.24 2.60
C VAL A 29 -11.28 38.12 4.05
N GLY A 30 -12.56 38.38 4.33
CA GLY A 30 -13.13 38.23 5.67
C GLY A 30 -12.45 39.07 6.76
N GLY A 31 -11.92 40.25 6.40
CA GLY A 31 -11.21 41.15 7.32
C GLY A 31 -9.74 40.80 7.56
N ARG A 32 -9.17 39.87 6.81
CA ARG A 32 -7.74 39.53 6.82
C ARG A 32 -7.15 39.80 5.44
N VAL A 33 -5.87 40.20 5.37
CA VAL A 33 -5.15 40.37 4.09
C VAL A 33 -4.27 39.15 3.87
N LEU A 34 -4.58 38.37 2.85
CA LEU A 34 -4.00 37.06 2.60
C LEU A 34 -3.25 37.02 1.26
N ALA A 35 -2.13 36.31 1.22
CA ALA A 35 -1.46 35.96 -0.03
C ALA A 35 -2.43 35.22 -0.95
N TYR A 36 -2.33 35.47 -2.25
CA TYR A 36 -3.15 34.81 -3.26
C TYR A 36 -2.29 34.29 -4.41
N GLY A 37 -2.71 33.16 -4.98
CA GLY A 37 -2.11 32.57 -6.16
C GLY A 37 -3.18 32.14 -7.18
N PRO A 38 -2.77 31.45 -8.26
CA PRO A 38 -3.69 30.93 -9.27
C PRO A 38 -4.76 29.98 -8.71
N THR A 39 -4.54 29.42 -7.52
CA THR A 39 -5.44 28.49 -6.82
C THR A 39 -6.26 29.14 -5.70
N GLY A 40 -6.18 30.47 -5.53
CA GLY A 40 -6.89 31.20 -4.49
C GLY A 40 -5.99 31.61 -3.31
N VAL A 41 -6.62 31.87 -2.16
CA VAL A 41 -5.98 32.32 -0.91
C VAL A 41 -5.78 31.20 0.11
N ASP A 42 -6.42 30.06 -0.12
CA ASP A 42 -6.40 28.92 0.78
C ASP A 42 -5.24 27.98 0.46
N GLU A 43 -4.46 27.64 1.47
CA GLU A 43 -3.55 26.51 1.49
C GLU A 43 -4.26 25.30 2.12
N VAL A 44 -4.25 24.17 1.39
CA VAL A 44 -4.88 22.93 1.82
C VAL A 44 -3.82 21.89 2.14
N GLU A 45 -3.79 21.41 3.38
CA GLU A 45 -2.80 20.41 3.83
C GLU A 45 -3.49 19.18 4.44
N LEU A 46 -3.03 17.99 4.05
CA LEU A 46 -3.43 16.73 4.66
C LEU A 46 -2.57 16.43 5.89
N LEU A 47 -3.22 16.36 7.04
CA LEU A 47 -2.61 16.06 8.33
C LEU A 47 -2.92 14.62 8.74
N LEU A 48 -1.92 13.94 9.31
CA LEU A 48 -2.02 12.61 9.89
C LEU A 48 -1.73 12.66 11.39
N ALA A 49 -2.62 12.04 12.16
CA ALA A 49 -2.35 11.60 13.53
C ALA A 49 -2.35 10.06 13.53
N PRO A 50 -1.18 9.39 13.61
CA PRO A 50 -1.07 7.94 13.40
C PRO A 50 -1.66 7.10 14.54
N HIS A 51 -1.61 7.60 15.78
CA HIS A 51 -2.08 6.91 16.97
C HIS A 51 -2.73 7.88 17.97
N PRO A 52 -3.46 7.38 18.98
CA PRO A 52 -4.03 8.23 20.03
C PRO A 52 -2.93 9.02 20.74
N GLY A 53 -3.15 10.32 20.92
CA GLY A 53 -2.20 11.22 21.58
C GLY A 53 -1.12 11.81 20.66
N ALA A 54 -0.96 11.35 19.41
CA ALA A 54 -0.07 12.01 18.46
C ALA A 54 -0.67 13.33 17.96
N PRO A 55 0.09 14.45 17.95
CA PRO A 55 -0.38 15.67 17.32
C PRO A 55 -0.50 15.46 15.80
N PRO A 56 -1.56 15.97 15.15
CA PRO A 56 -1.66 15.94 13.69
C PRO A 56 -0.47 16.66 13.07
N ARG A 57 0.16 16.02 12.08
CA ARG A 57 1.30 16.58 11.35
C ARG A 57 1.11 16.38 9.84
N PRO A 58 1.74 17.22 9.00
CA PRO A 58 1.76 17.00 7.56
C PRO A 58 2.17 15.57 7.21
N LEU A 59 1.53 14.96 6.21
CA LEU A 59 1.79 13.56 5.82
C LEU A 59 3.28 13.28 5.57
N ASN A 60 3.99 14.21 4.94
CA ASN A 60 5.42 14.09 4.64
C ASN A 60 6.35 14.20 5.86
N LYS A 61 5.82 14.59 7.03
CA LYS A 61 6.58 14.80 8.29
C LYS A 61 6.05 13.99 9.47
N GLY A 62 4.85 13.44 9.35
CA GLY A 62 4.11 12.83 10.47
C GLY A 62 4.11 11.31 10.50
N ALA A 63 4.64 10.64 9.48
CA ALA A 63 4.57 9.18 9.32
C ALA A 63 5.97 8.56 9.16
N SER A 64 6.14 7.34 9.67
CA SER A 64 7.22 6.46 9.21
C SER A 64 7.02 6.07 7.72
N GLY A 65 8.07 5.60 7.05
CA GLY A 65 8.00 5.18 5.63
C GLY A 65 6.84 4.21 5.37
N GLY A 66 6.75 3.14 6.17
CA GLY A 66 5.66 2.17 6.05
C GLY A 66 4.27 2.73 6.38
N GLU A 67 4.13 3.61 7.37
CA GLU A 67 2.84 4.26 7.66
C GLU A 67 2.40 5.17 6.52
N LEU A 68 3.32 5.93 5.93
CA LEU A 68 3.03 6.78 4.78
C LEU A 68 2.61 5.92 3.58
N SER A 69 3.37 4.87 3.27
CA SER A 69 3.03 3.92 2.19
C SER A 69 1.63 3.32 2.36
N ARG A 70 1.23 2.99 3.60
CA ARG A 70 -0.13 2.48 3.89
C ARG A 70 -1.22 3.55 3.78
N VAL A 71 -0.94 4.78 4.21
CA VAL A 71 -1.89 5.89 4.03
C VAL A 71 -2.08 6.19 2.54
N MET A 72 -0.99 6.22 1.76
CA MET A 72 -1.06 6.40 0.31
C MET A 72 -1.84 5.26 -0.34
N LEU A 73 -1.56 4.00 0.01
CA LEU A 73 -2.35 2.86 -0.48
C LEU A 73 -3.85 2.99 -0.14
N ALA A 74 -4.19 3.45 1.06
CA ALA A 74 -5.59 3.69 1.44
C ALA A 74 -6.26 4.75 0.56
N VAL A 75 -5.55 5.85 0.29
CA VAL A 75 -6.02 6.93 -0.58
C VAL A 75 -6.21 6.41 -2.01
N GLU A 76 -5.21 5.74 -2.58
CA GLU A 76 -5.27 5.21 -3.94
C GLU A 76 -6.37 4.16 -4.12
N VAL A 77 -6.60 3.31 -3.13
CA VAL A 77 -7.71 2.34 -3.17
C VAL A 77 -9.07 3.04 -3.15
N VAL A 78 -9.22 4.14 -2.42
CA VAL A 78 -10.46 4.93 -2.38
C VAL A 78 -10.70 5.66 -3.70
N PHE A 79 -9.63 6.17 -4.34
CA PHE A 79 -9.69 6.88 -5.61
C PHE A 79 -9.50 5.98 -6.84
N ALA A 80 -9.38 4.67 -6.65
CA ALA A 80 -9.11 3.72 -7.74
C ALA A 80 -10.12 3.90 -8.89
N GLY A 81 -9.59 4.19 -10.08
CA GLY A 81 -10.37 4.43 -11.30
C GLY A 81 -10.77 5.89 -11.56
N ALA A 82 -10.45 6.82 -10.65
CA ALA A 82 -10.57 8.27 -10.88
C ALA A 82 -9.24 8.93 -11.32
N ASP A 83 -8.11 8.31 -10.95
CA ASP A 83 -6.77 8.86 -11.20
C ASP A 83 -6.14 8.26 -12.48
N PRO A 84 -5.56 9.08 -13.38
CA PRO A 84 -4.86 8.61 -14.58
C PRO A 84 -3.48 7.95 -14.34
N VAL A 85 -2.98 7.86 -13.11
CA VAL A 85 -1.65 7.27 -12.84
C VAL A 85 -1.59 5.79 -13.26
N PRO A 86 -0.72 5.40 -14.21
CA PRO A 86 -0.71 4.04 -14.75
C PRO A 86 0.07 3.04 -13.90
N THR A 87 1.02 3.49 -13.09
CA THR A 87 1.95 2.62 -12.35
C THR A 87 2.27 3.18 -10.97
N PHE A 88 2.16 2.34 -9.96
CA PHE A 88 2.53 2.62 -8.57
C PHE A 88 3.68 1.71 -8.12
N VAL A 89 4.60 2.28 -7.35
CA VAL A 89 5.67 1.55 -6.67
C VAL A 89 5.52 1.76 -5.18
N PHE A 90 5.31 0.67 -4.44
CA PHE A 90 5.24 0.68 -2.99
C PHE A 90 6.46 -0.01 -2.42
N ASP A 91 7.21 0.73 -1.61
CA ASP A 91 8.28 0.20 -0.77
C ASP A 91 7.84 0.25 0.70
N GLU A 92 8.26 -0.75 1.48
CA GLU A 92 7.95 -0.89 2.91
C GLU A 92 6.46 -0.82 3.31
N VAL A 93 5.53 -1.05 2.38
CA VAL A 93 4.08 -1.00 2.67
C VAL A 93 3.65 -2.03 3.72
N ASP A 94 4.45 -3.08 3.88
CA ASP A 94 4.30 -4.15 4.85
C ASP A 94 5.15 -3.98 6.13
N ALA A 95 5.89 -2.86 6.26
CA ALA A 95 6.74 -2.61 7.43
C ALA A 95 5.92 -2.46 8.72
N GLY A 96 6.30 -3.23 9.74
CA GLY A 96 5.61 -3.26 11.03
C GLY A 96 4.23 -3.92 10.98
N VAL A 97 3.92 -4.68 9.92
CA VAL A 97 2.64 -5.37 9.74
C VAL A 97 2.84 -6.89 9.81
N GLY A 98 1.86 -7.60 10.37
CA GLY A 98 1.87 -9.07 10.42
C GLY A 98 0.47 -9.68 10.44
N GLY A 99 0.41 -11.00 10.23
CA GLY A 99 -0.82 -11.78 10.33
C GLY A 99 -1.95 -11.25 9.44
N LYS A 100 -3.14 -11.04 10.02
CA LYS A 100 -4.34 -10.59 9.31
C LYS A 100 -4.14 -9.25 8.60
N ALA A 101 -3.36 -8.34 9.17
CA ALA A 101 -3.13 -7.04 8.56
C ALA A 101 -2.28 -7.15 7.28
N ALA A 102 -1.34 -8.08 7.22
CA ALA A 102 -0.53 -8.31 6.02
C ALA A 102 -1.37 -8.88 4.86
N VAL A 103 -2.30 -9.80 5.17
CA VAL A 103 -3.29 -10.29 4.20
C VAL A 103 -4.14 -9.14 3.65
N GLU A 104 -4.51 -8.21 4.52
CA GLU A 104 -5.35 -7.08 4.14
C GLU A 104 -4.59 -6.06 3.26
N VAL A 105 -3.31 -5.82 3.54
CA VAL A 105 -2.39 -5.07 2.65
C VAL A 105 -2.36 -5.73 1.26
N GLY A 106 -2.08 -7.04 1.19
CA GLY A 106 -2.07 -7.79 -0.08
C GLY A 106 -3.39 -7.68 -0.84
N ARG A 107 -4.52 -7.75 -0.13
CA ARG A 107 -5.85 -7.56 -0.70
C ARG A 107 -6.02 -6.18 -1.32
N ARG A 108 -5.61 -5.09 -0.64
CA ARG A 108 -5.71 -3.70 -1.17
C ARG A 108 -4.86 -3.50 -2.40
N LEU A 109 -3.61 -3.98 -2.36
CA LEU A 109 -2.70 -3.93 -3.50
C LEU A 109 -3.31 -4.64 -4.72
N ALA A 110 -3.92 -5.81 -4.52
CA ALA A 110 -4.64 -6.51 -5.58
C ALA A 110 -5.92 -5.81 -6.04
N MET A 111 -6.56 -4.98 -5.21
CA MET A 111 -7.69 -4.15 -5.66
C MET A 111 -7.21 -3.02 -6.56
N LEU A 112 -6.13 -2.33 -6.16
CA LEU A 112 -5.51 -1.26 -6.95
C LEU A 112 -4.96 -1.79 -8.28
N ALA A 113 -4.37 -3.00 -8.26
CA ALA A 113 -3.83 -3.67 -9.44
C ALA A 113 -4.88 -3.98 -10.54
N ARG A 114 -6.18 -3.84 -10.24
CA ARG A 114 -7.24 -4.01 -11.25
C ARG A 114 -7.30 -2.85 -12.26
N SER A 115 -6.81 -1.67 -11.87
CA SER A 115 -6.86 -0.45 -12.69
C SER A 115 -5.50 0.17 -12.95
N ALA A 116 -4.44 -0.27 -12.28
CA ALA A 116 -3.08 0.23 -12.45
C ALA A 116 -2.05 -0.90 -12.32
N GLN A 117 -0.83 -0.67 -12.81
CA GLN A 117 0.29 -1.56 -12.49
C GLN A 117 0.79 -1.26 -11.08
N VAL A 118 0.97 -2.29 -10.25
CA VAL A 118 1.45 -2.13 -8.86
C VAL A 118 2.71 -2.99 -8.68
N ILE A 119 3.82 -2.34 -8.33
CA ILE A 119 5.10 -2.98 -8.02
C ILE A 119 5.34 -2.84 -6.52
N VAL A 120 5.57 -3.96 -5.84
CA VAL A 120 5.77 -4.00 -4.39
C VAL A 120 7.00 -4.82 -4.08
N VAL A 121 7.89 -4.28 -3.24
CA VAL A 121 8.94 -5.06 -2.60
C VAL A 121 8.41 -5.52 -1.24
N THR A 122 8.44 -6.83 -0.98
CA THR A 122 7.90 -7.41 0.25
C THR A 122 8.70 -8.62 0.69
N HIS A 123 8.75 -8.84 2.00
CA HIS A 123 9.27 -10.06 2.60
C HIS A 123 8.16 -10.90 3.24
N LEU A 124 6.90 -10.47 3.13
CA LEU A 124 5.76 -11.15 3.74
C LEU A 124 5.07 -12.07 2.72
N PRO A 125 4.99 -13.39 2.98
CA PRO A 125 4.31 -14.33 2.08
C PRO A 125 2.83 -13.99 1.91
N GLN A 126 2.21 -13.40 2.95
CA GLN A 126 0.81 -12.96 2.94
C GLN A 126 0.55 -11.84 1.93
N VAL A 127 1.55 -11.02 1.62
CA VAL A 127 1.45 -9.96 0.61
C VAL A 127 1.79 -10.54 -0.77
N ALA A 128 2.91 -11.27 -0.87
CA ALA A 128 3.37 -11.88 -2.12
C ALA A 128 2.35 -12.86 -2.75
N ALA A 129 1.56 -13.56 -1.94
CA ALA A 129 0.49 -14.45 -2.41
C ALA A 129 -0.58 -13.71 -3.26
N PHE A 130 -0.78 -12.42 -3.06
CA PHE A 130 -1.76 -11.63 -3.83
C PHE A 130 -1.25 -11.16 -5.18
N ALA A 131 0.05 -11.18 -5.44
CA ALA A 131 0.61 -10.73 -6.71
C ALA A 131 0.06 -11.53 -7.91
N ASP A 132 -0.03 -10.90 -9.08
CA ASP A 132 -0.32 -11.58 -10.34
C ASP A 132 0.93 -12.20 -10.95
N ARG A 133 2.10 -11.57 -10.70
CA ARG A 133 3.42 -12.08 -11.03
C ARG A 133 4.31 -12.00 -9.78
N HIS A 134 4.96 -13.09 -9.44
CA HIS A 134 5.91 -13.15 -8.33
C HIS A 134 7.32 -13.22 -8.91
N LEU A 135 8.15 -12.24 -8.57
CA LEU A 135 9.56 -12.18 -8.93
C LEU A 135 10.39 -12.37 -7.67
N VAL A 136 11.47 -13.15 -7.76
CA VAL A 136 12.46 -13.30 -6.69
C VAL A 136 13.74 -12.59 -7.11
N VAL A 137 14.34 -11.87 -6.16
CA VAL A 137 15.67 -11.27 -6.33
C VAL A 137 16.71 -12.28 -5.86
N GLU A 138 17.56 -12.72 -6.77
CA GLU A 138 18.63 -13.68 -6.49
C GLU A 138 20.00 -13.02 -6.60
N LYS A 139 20.94 -13.43 -5.73
CA LYS A 139 22.34 -13.02 -5.83
C LYS A 139 23.14 -14.14 -6.49
N SER A 140 23.70 -13.89 -7.65
CA SER A 140 24.70 -14.74 -8.28
C SER A 140 26.10 -14.24 -7.94
N HIS A 141 27.03 -15.15 -7.63
CA HIS A 141 28.44 -14.84 -7.39
C HIS A 141 29.28 -15.56 -8.46
N ASP A 142 30.12 -14.81 -9.18
CA ASP A 142 31.07 -15.37 -10.16
C ASP A 142 32.52 -15.37 -9.64
N GLY A 143 32.70 -15.16 -8.33
CA GLY A 143 34.00 -15.11 -7.66
C GLY A 143 34.65 -13.72 -7.62
N THR A 144 34.16 -12.76 -8.39
CA THR A 144 34.74 -11.39 -8.46
C THR A 144 33.71 -10.28 -8.25
N VAL A 145 32.45 -10.50 -8.61
CA VAL A 145 31.36 -9.52 -8.41
C VAL A 145 30.08 -10.22 -7.95
N THR A 146 29.39 -9.66 -6.95
CA THR A 146 28.03 -10.07 -6.60
C THR A 146 27.06 -9.38 -7.54
N ARG A 147 26.46 -10.13 -8.47
CA ARG A 147 25.42 -9.62 -9.37
C ARG A 147 24.05 -10.02 -8.85
N SER A 148 23.14 -9.05 -8.71
CA SER A 148 21.74 -9.30 -8.39
C SER A 148 20.94 -9.49 -9.69
N GLY A 149 20.18 -10.57 -9.77
CA GLY A 149 19.24 -10.88 -10.84
C GLY A 149 17.80 -10.94 -10.33
N VAL A 150 16.85 -10.97 -11.27
CA VAL A 150 15.44 -11.20 -10.97
C VAL A 150 14.92 -12.35 -11.81
N VAL A 151 14.17 -13.26 -11.19
CA VAL A 151 13.58 -14.42 -11.85
C VAL A 151 12.08 -14.42 -11.62
N ALA A 152 11.31 -14.62 -12.70
CA ALA A 152 9.87 -14.78 -12.60
C ALA A 152 9.54 -16.23 -12.23
N LEU A 153 8.67 -16.39 -11.23
CA LEU A 153 8.26 -17.70 -10.75
C LEU A 153 7.04 -18.23 -11.52
N ASP A 154 7.09 -19.50 -11.89
CA ASP A 154 5.90 -20.28 -12.26
C ASP A 154 5.09 -20.67 -11.01
N ASP A 155 3.93 -21.31 -11.19
CA ASP A 155 3.04 -21.65 -10.09
C ASP A 155 3.69 -22.59 -9.06
N ALA A 156 4.49 -23.56 -9.50
CA ALA A 156 5.14 -24.51 -8.61
C ALA A 156 6.28 -23.86 -7.82
N ALA A 157 7.09 -23.03 -8.47
CA ALA A 157 8.15 -22.24 -7.87
C ALA A 157 7.58 -21.21 -6.90
N ARG A 158 6.42 -20.64 -7.22
CA ARG A 158 5.72 -19.69 -6.35
C ARG A 158 5.27 -20.34 -5.03
N VAL A 159 4.76 -21.57 -5.07
CA VAL A 159 4.43 -22.33 -3.84
C VAL A 159 5.69 -22.59 -3.01
N ARG A 160 6.79 -23.02 -3.64
CA ARG A 160 8.08 -23.26 -2.94
C ARG A 160 8.60 -21.99 -2.29
N GLU A 161 8.56 -20.86 -3.00
CA GLU A 161 9.04 -19.59 -2.47
C GLU A 161 8.19 -19.11 -1.30
N LEU A 162 6.86 -19.19 -1.39
CA LEU A 162 5.99 -18.82 -0.28
C LEU A 162 6.19 -19.75 0.93
N SER A 163 6.41 -21.06 0.71
CA SER A 163 6.79 -22.00 1.77
C SER A 163 8.10 -21.61 2.43
N ARG A 164 9.12 -21.25 1.64
CA ARG A 164 10.42 -20.76 2.13
C ARG A 164 10.27 -19.48 2.94
N MET A 165 9.46 -18.52 2.48
CA MET A 165 9.17 -17.28 3.20
C MET A 165 8.42 -17.51 4.52
N LEU A 166 7.55 -18.53 4.59
CA LEU A 166 6.78 -18.88 5.78
C LEU A 166 7.60 -19.67 6.82
N ALA A 167 8.30 -20.71 6.38
CA ALA A 167 8.93 -21.71 7.24
C ALA A 167 10.46 -21.59 7.32
N GLY A 168 11.07 -20.77 6.46
CA GLY A 168 12.53 -20.73 6.29
C GLY A 168 13.10 -21.99 5.63
N LEU A 169 12.24 -22.90 5.17
CA LEU A 169 12.60 -24.21 4.61
C LEU A 169 11.90 -24.40 3.27
N GLU A 170 12.67 -24.73 2.23
CA GLU A 170 12.15 -24.87 0.86
C GLU A 170 11.26 -26.11 0.70
N ASP A 171 11.57 -27.20 1.42
CA ASP A 171 10.92 -28.51 1.28
C ASP A 171 10.01 -28.89 2.47
N SER A 172 9.53 -27.91 3.23
CA SER A 172 8.59 -28.20 4.32
C SER A 172 7.21 -28.55 3.77
N GLU A 173 6.72 -29.78 4.00
CA GLU A 173 5.36 -30.17 3.60
C GLU A 173 4.28 -29.30 4.26
N LEU A 174 4.46 -28.95 5.54
CA LEU A 174 3.55 -28.06 6.27
C LEU A 174 3.61 -26.63 5.73
N GLY A 175 4.82 -26.13 5.43
CA GLY A 175 5.00 -24.82 4.80
C GLY A 175 4.34 -24.74 3.43
N ARG A 176 4.44 -25.82 2.65
CA ARG A 176 3.81 -25.95 1.35
C ARG A 176 2.29 -25.90 1.44
N ALA A 177 1.69 -26.67 2.36
CA ALA A 177 0.24 -26.68 2.56
C ALA A 177 -0.30 -25.28 2.92
N HIS A 178 0.39 -24.56 3.80
CA HIS A 178 0.01 -23.19 4.16
C HIS A 178 0.20 -22.20 2.99
N ALA A 179 1.26 -22.35 2.19
CA ALA A 179 1.46 -21.54 1.00
C ALA A 179 0.31 -21.73 -0.02
N GLU A 180 -0.13 -22.97 -0.23
CA GLU A 180 -1.26 -23.29 -1.10
C GLU A 180 -2.57 -22.66 -0.59
N GLU A 181 -2.82 -22.70 0.73
CA GLU A 181 -4.00 -22.04 1.35
C GLU A 181 -3.98 -20.51 1.17
N LEU A 182 -2.80 -19.87 1.31
CA LEU A 182 -2.65 -18.43 1.07
C LEU A 182 -2.93 -18.07 -0.39
N LEU A 183 -2.42 -18.86 -1.35
CA LEU A 183 -2.68 -18.66 -2.77
C LEU A 183 -4.15 -18.84 -3.11
N GLU A 184 -4.82 -19.82 -2.52
CA GLU A 184 -6.25 -20.03 -2.70
C GLU A 184 -7.06 -18.85 -2.17
N THR A 185 -6.72 -18.37 -0.97
CA THR A 185 -7.33 -17.18 -0.36
C THR A 185 -7.16 -15.94 -1.25
N ALA A 186 -5.94 -15.73 -1.76
CA ALA A 186 -5.63 -14.63 -2.67
C ALA A 186 -6.42 -14.74 -3.98
N SER A 187 -6.48 -15.93 -4.59
CA SER A 187 -7.23 -16.19 -5.81
C SER A 187 -8.72 -15.87 -5.64
N LYS A 188 -9.34 -16.35 -4.55
CA LYS A 188 -10.75 -16.04 -4.20
C LYS A 188 -10.99 -14.54 -4.04
N ALA A 189 -10.05 -13.81 -3.44
CA ALA A 189 -10.16 -12.37 -3.26
C ALA A 189 -9.99 -11.57 -4.57
N LYS A 190 -9.15 -12.06 -5.49
CA LYS A 190 -8.90 -11.44 -6.81
C LYS A 190 -10.03 -11.70 -7.80
N ALA A 191 -10.75 -12.81 -7.66
CA ALA A 191 -11.87 -13.15 -8.53
C ALA A 191 -12.83 -11.95 -8.72
N PRO A 192 -13.29 -11.69 -9.96
CA PRO A 192 -14.24 -10.61 -10.22
C PRO A 192 -15.51 -10.85 -9.40
N ARG A 193 -15.94 -9.85 -8.61
CA ARG A 193 -17.20 -9.95 -7.87
C ARG A 193 -18.32 -10.09 -8.90
N ARG A 194 -18.96 -11.27 -8.96
CA ARG A 194 -20.17 -11.48 -9.77
C ARG A 194 -21.15 -10.34 -9.47
N ALA A 195 -21.50 -9.57 -10.49
CA ALA A 195 -22.49 -8.50 -10.36
C ALA A 195 -23.75 -9.11 -9.76
N LYS A 196 -24.18 -8.60 -8.59
CA LYS A 196 -25.48 -8.99 -8.03
C LYS A 196 -26.52 -8.64 -9.09
N ALA A 197 -27.17 -9.65 -9.66
CA ALA A 197 -28.31 -9.45 -10.54
C ALA A 197 -29.29 -8.52 -9.82
N ARG A 198 -29.50 -7.32 -10.37
CA ARG A 198 -30.55 -6.42 -9.92
C ARG A 198 -31.86 -7.20 -10.05
N LYS A 199 -32.44 -7.62 -8.92
CA LYS A 199 -33.84 -8.04 -8.89
C LYS A 199 -34.65 -6.82 -9.32
N LYS A 200 -35.32 -6.93 -10.47
CA LYS A 200 -36.42 -6.04 -10.87
C LYS A 200 -37.58 -6.21 -9.90
#